data_AF-A0A2C9V346-F1
#
_entry.id   AF-A0A2C9V346-F1
#
_cell.length_a   1.000
_cell.length_b   1.000
_cell.length_c   1.000
_cell.angle_alpha   90.00
_cell.angle_beta   90.00
_cell.angle_gamma   90.00
#
_symmetry.space_group_name_H-M   'P 1'
#
loop_
_entity.id
_entity.type
_entity.pdbx_description
1 polymer ?
#
loop_
_entity_poly.entity_id
_entity_poly.type
_entity_poly.pdbx_seq_one_letter_code
_entity_poly.pdbx_strand_id
1 'polypeptide(L)'
;MRLQRQWVFRVPQIKNRKPFLFQSQASRSFCQLQSKQQQEKRYSSFGIAFDIDGVILRGRVPIGGSPQALRRLYGDSGSLKVPFLFLTNGGGIPECRRAIELSEILGVKILPSQVLQGHSPFKNLLKRYENQLIIATGKGEPALVMSEYGFKKVLSLEEYASFFENIDPVSQYKRWTTDQVSNMTRRIVSLNMTPRCNVLSESVKAVFVVSDPVDWGRDIQVLCDVLRSGGLPGQDNGHQPPLYFAADDLEYQAAFPSQRLGMGAFRIALESVFNR
;
A
#
# COMPACT_ATOMS: atom_id res chain seq x y z
N MET A 1 -30.10 -32.33 31.09
CA MET A 1 -30.52 -33.21 29.98
C MET A 1 -29.72 -32.86 28.73
N ARG A 2 -28.63 -33.61 28.47
CA ARG A 2 -27.82 -33.49 27.24
C ARG A 2 -28.28 -34.60 26.29
N LEU A 3 -28.87 -34.22 25.15
CA LEU A 3 -29.25 -35.14 24.07
C LEU A 3 -28.09 -35.19 23.06
N GLN A 4 -27.28 -36.26 23.13
CA GLN A 4 -26.34 -36.63 22.07
C GLN A 4 -27.10 -37.46 21.02
N ARG A 5 -27.14 -36.98 19.77
CA ARG A 5 -27.64 -37.74 18.62
C ARG A 5 -26.46 -38.42 17.93
N GLN A 6 -26.40 -39.74 18.02
CA GLN A 6 -25.54 -40.60 17.21
C GLN A 6 -26.15 -40.75 15.81
N TRP A 7 -25.34 -40.56 14.77
CA TRP A 7 -25.71 -40.87 13.39
C TRP A 7 -24.91 -42.09 12.92
N VAL A 8 -25.64 -43.08 12.44
CA VAL A 8 -25.18 -44.42 12.02
C VAL A 8 -24.69 -44.36 10.57
N PHE A 9 -23.49 -44.88 10.32
CA PHE A 9 -22.94 -45.11 8.98
C PHE A 9 -23.59 -46.36 8.34
N ARG A 10 -24.00 -46.26 7.07
CA ARG A 10 -24.32 -47.41 6.20
C ARG A 10 -23.55 -47.28 4.88
N VAL A 11 -22.69 -48.27 4.64
CA VAL A 11 -21.94 -48.49 3.38
C VAL A 11 -22.68 -49.56 2.57
N PRO A 12 -22.92 -49.39 1.26
CA PRO A 12 -23.41 -50.47 0.41
C PRO A 12 -22.24 -51.30 -0.16
N GLN A 13 -22.28 -52.60 0.10
CA GLN A 13 -21.43 -53.62 -0.54
C GLN A 13 -21.81 -53.80 -2.02
N ILE A 14 -20.82 -53.84 -2.91
CA ILE A 14 -20.95 -54.35 -4.28
C ILE A 14 -20.04 -55.56 -4.45
N LYS A 15 -20.61 -56.62 -5.03
CA LYS A 15 -20.12 -58.00 -5.08
C LYS A 15 -19.01 -58.21 -6.11
N ASN A 16 -18.04 -59.06 -5.73
CA ASN A 16 -16.95 -59.60 -6.54
C ASN A 16 -17.44 -60.50 -7.71
N ARG A 17 -16.80 -60.37 -8.87
CA ARG A 17 -16.58 -61.46 -9.85
C ARG A 17 -15.16 -61.37 -10.44
N LYS A 18 -14.45 -62.50 -10.50
CA LYS A 18 -13.17 -62.74 -11.22
C LYS A 18 -13.37 -63.97 -12.13
N PRO A 19 -12.38 -64.39 -12.95
CA PRO A 19 -11.75 -63.67 -14.07
C PRO A 19 -11.88 -64.49 -15.38
N PHE A 20 -11.69 -63.88 -16.54
CA PHE A 20 -11.45 -64.63 -17.79
C PHE A 20 -10.08 -64.23 -18.35
N LEU A 21 -9.21 -65.23 -18.46
CA LEU A 21 -7.90 -65.19 -19.12
C LEU A 21 -8.11 -65.50 -20.60
N PHE A 22 -7.69 -64.60 -21.48
CA PHE A 22 -7.34 -64.94 -22.86
C PHE A 22 -5.98 -64.29 -23.17
N GLN A 23 -4.98 -65.13 -23.37
CA GLN A 23 -3.73 -64.77 -24.03
C GLN A 23 -3.97 -64.78 -25.54
N SER A 24 -3.60 -63.71 -26.24
CA SER A 24 -3.25 -63.77 -27.65
C SER A 24 -2.11 -62.80 -27.92
N GLN A 25 -1.00 -63.33 -28.43
CA GLN A 25 0.19 -62.58 -28.79
C GLN A 25 0.00 -61.76 -30.07
N ALA A 26 0.58 -60.55 -30.02
CA ALA A 26 1.21 -59.78 -31.08
C ALA A 26 0.47 -59.54 -32.42
N SER A 27 0.17 -58.27 -32.65
CA SER A 27 0.49 -57.62 -33.94
C SER A 27 0.84 -56.15 -33.68
N ARG A 28 2.00 -55.75 -34.20
CA ARG A 28 2.56 -54.40 -34.08
C ARG A 28 1.69 -53.43 -34.89
N SER A 29 0.91 -52.61 -34.20
CA SER A 29 0.40 -51.36 -34.77
C SER A 29 1.12 -50.20 -34.11
N PHE A 30 1.99 -49.54 -34.89
CA PHE A 30 2.51 -48.22 -34.57
C PHE A 30 1.34 -47.23 -34.60
N CYS A 31 0.58 -47.14 -33.51
CA CYS A 31 -0.19 -45.95 -33.22
C CYS A 31 0.78 -44.95 -32.59
N GLN A 32 1.22 -43.98 -33.38
CA GLN A 32 1.69 -42.70 -32.84
C GLN A 32 0.54 -42.13 -32.01
N LEU A 33 0.52 -42.46 -30.72
CA LEU A 33 -0.11 -41.64 -29.71
C LEU A 33 0.65 -40.33 -29.76
N GLN A 34 0.17 -39.39 -30.58
CA GLN A 34 0.36 -37.98 -30.33
C GLN A 34 -0.16 -37.77 -28.91
N SER A 35 0.75 -37.84 -27.93
CA SER A 35 0.52 -37.20 -26.65
C SER A 35 0.25 -35.75 -27.02
N LYS A 36 -1.01 -35.33 -27.01
CA LYS A 36 -1.34 -33.94 -26.75
C LYS A 36 -0.70 -33.66 -25.40
N GLN A 37 0.55 -33.20 -25.42
CA GLN A 37 1.10 -32.44 -24.33
C GLN A 37 0.26 -31.18 -24.27
N GLN A 38 -0.93 -31.29 -23.65
CA GLN A 38 -1.49 -30.15 -22.97
C GLN A 38 -0.43 -29.80 -21.94
N GLN A 39 0.38 -28.81 -22.29
CA GLN A 39 1.34 -28.21 -21.40
C GLN A 39 0.51 -27.50 -20.34
N GLU A 40 0.00 -28.28 -19.38
CA GLU A 40 -0.59 -27.73 -18.17
C GLU A 40 0.48 -26.82 -17.59
N LYS A 41 0.21 -25.51 -17.60
CA LYS A 41 1.00 -24.55 -16.84
C LYS A 41 0.97 -25.05 -15.40
N ARG A 42 2.02 -25.75 -14.97
CA ARG A 42 2.24 -26.13 -13.58
C ARG A 42 2.51 -24.84 -12.82
N TYR A 43 1.45 -24.21 -12.36
CA TYR A 43 1.53 -23.12 -11.41
C TYR A 43 2.14 -23.66 -10.11
N SER A 44 3.02 -22.88 -9.50
CA SER A 44 3.54 -23.17 -8.17
C SER A 44 2.39 -23.35 -7.18
N SER A 45 2.48 -24.34 -6.29
CA SER A 45 1.49 -24.57 -5.22
C SER A 45 1.60 -23.55 -4.06
N PHE A 46 2.55 -22.62 -4.16
CA PHE A 46 2.83 -21.60 -3.16
C PHE A 46 3.18 -20.27 -3.84
N GLY A 47 3.03 -19.18 -3.09
CA GLY A 47 3.52 -17.85 -3.44
C GLY A 47 4.39 -17.26 -2.34
N ILE A 48 5.10 -16.17 -2.65
CA ILE A 48 6.03 -15.51 -1.73
C ILE A 48 5.64 -14.05 -1.53
N ALA A 49 5.59 -13.58 -0.29
CA ALA A 49 5.51 -12.16 0.03
C ALA A 49 6.88 -11.70 0.53
N PHE A 50 7.48 -10.73 -0.13
CA PHE A 50 8.75 -10.14 0.26
C PHE A 50 8.52 -8.81 0.96
N ASP A 51 9.03 -8.67 2.16
CA ASP A 51 9.32 -7.33 2.66
C ASP A 51 10.42 -6.68 1.80
N ILE A 52 10.48 -5.35 1.79
CA ILE A 52 11.44 -4.59 0.99
C ILE A 52 12.62 -4.16 1.86
N ASP A 53 12.36 -3.38 2.90
CA ASP A 53 13.39 -2.69 3.66
C ASP A 53 14.08 -3.64 4.64
N GLY A 54 15.37 -3.88 4.44
CA GLY A 54 16.14 -4.84 5.23
C GLY A 54 16.08 -6.28 4.72
N VAL A 55 15.23 -6.57 3.72
CA VAL A 55 15.14 -7.90 3.07
C VAL A 55 15.65 -7.85 1.62
N ILE A 56 15.00 -7.06 0.77
CA ILE A 56 15.35 -6.96 -0.65
C ILE A 56 16.33 -5.81 -0.89
N LEU A 57 16.08 -4.67 -0.23
CA LEU A 57 16.86 -3.44 -0.35
C LEU A 57 17.27 -2.90 1.02
N ARG A 58 18.40 -2.22 1.08
CA ARG A 58 18.76 -1.27 2.16
C ARG A 58 18.89 0.11 1.53
N GLY A 59 17.89 0.96 1.73
CA GLY A 59 17.75 2.19 0.96
C GLY A 59 17.52 1.87 -0.52
N ARG A 60 18.45 2.29 -1.40
CA ARG A 60 18.40 1.98 -2.85
C ARG A 60 19.33 0.83 -3.26
N VAL A 61 20.03 0.21 -2.32
CA VAL A 61 21.04 -0.81 -2.60
C VAL A 61 20.46 -2.21 -2.40
N PRO A 62 20.50 -3.10 -3.40
CA PRO A 62 20.11 -4.50 -3.22
C PRO A 62 20.91 -5.19 -2.12
N ILE A 63 20.21 -5.96 -1.28
CA ILE A 63 20.86 -6.74 -0.22
C ILE A 63 21.31 -8.09 -0.79
N GLY A 64 22.62 -8.35 -0.68
CA GLY A 64 23.21 -9.63 -1.06
C GLY A 64 22.84 -10.06 -2.48
N GLY A 65 22.27 -11.26 -2.60
CA GLY A 65 21.86 -11.85 -3.88
C GLY A 65 20.39 -11.61 -4.26
N SER A 66 19.72 -10.58 -3.71
CA SER A 66 18.28 -10.38 -3.94
C SER A 66 17.89 -10.29 -5.42
N PRO A 67 18.65 -9.64 -6.34
CA PRO A 67 18.33 -9.65 -7.76
C PRO A 67 18.41 -11.06 -8.37
N GLN A 68 19.42 -11.85 -7.99
CA GLN A 68 19.61 -13.23 -8.46
C GLN A 68 18.49 -14.13 -7.95
N ALA A 69 18.07 -13.96 -6.70
CA ALA A 69 16.98 -14.72 -6.10
C ALA A 69 15.65 -14.46 -6.82
N LEU A 70 15.33 -13.19 -7.10
CA LEU A 70 14.12 -12.83 -7.84
C LEU A 70 14.15 -13.35 -9.28
N ARG A 71 15.30 -13.30 -9.98
CA ARG A 71 15.42 -13.87 -11.34
C ARG A 71 15.06 -15.36 -11.39
N ARG A 72 15.35 -16.13 -10.33
CA ARG A 72 14.99 -17.57 -10.25
C ARG A 72 13.48 -17.82 -10.15
N LEU A 73 12.69 -16.80 -9.84
CA LEU A 73 11.23 -16.88 -9.80
C LEU A 73 10.60 -16.70 -11.18
N TYR A 74 11.38 -16.34 -12.20
CA TYR A 74 10.96 -16.27 -13.60
C TYR A 74 11.45 -17.50 -14.37
N GLY A 75 10.66 -17.93 -15.35
CA GLY A 75 11.09 -18.91 -16.36
C GLY A 75 11.76 -18.23 -17.56
N ASP A 76 12.30 -19.04 -18.48
CA ASP A 76 13.05 -18.56 -19.65
C ASP A 76 12.23 -17.65 -20.58
N SER A 77 10.89 -17.79 -20.57
CA SER A 77 9.97 -16.93 -21.32
C SER A 77 9.70 -15.57 -20.67
N GLY A 78 10.32 -15.26 -19.52
CA GLY A 78 10.03 -14.06 -18.72
C GLY A 78 8.70 -14.13 -17.97
N SER A 79 8.00 -15.26 -18.00
CA SER A 79 6.80 -15.50 -17.20
C SER A 79 7.14 -15.92 -15.76
N LEU A 80 6.29 -15.54 -14.79
CA LEU A 80 6.47 -15.95 -13.40
C LEU A 80 6.29 -17.47 -13.26
N LYS A 81 7.33 -18.13 -12.75
CA LYS A 81 7.31 -19.54 -12.35
C LYS A 81 6.74 -19.71 -10.95
N VAL A 82 7.07 -18.78 -10.05
CA VAL A 82 6.55 -18.73 -8.66
C VAL A 82 5.90 -17.36 -8.45
N PRO A 83 4.60 -17.30 -8.11
CA PRO A 83 3.93 -16.04 -7.79
C PRO A 83 4.59 -15.36 -6.61
N PHE A 84 4.82 -14.06 -6.71
CA PHE A 84 5.27 -13.26 -5.57
C PHE A 84 4.74 -11.84 -5.62
N LEU A 85 4.73 -11.21 -4.45
CA LEU A 85 4.47 -9.80 -4.27
C LEU A 85 5.47 -9.20 -3.28
N PHE A 86 5.63 -7.89 -3.32
CA PHE A 86 6.25 -7.09 -2.28
C PHE A 86 5.17 -6.59 -1.34
N LEU A 87 5.40 -6.74 -0.03
CA LEU A 87 4.52 -6.28 1.03
C LEU A 87 5.36 -5.46 2.01
N THR A 88 5.15 -4.15 2.06
CA THR A 88 5.95 -3.25 2.90
C THR A 88 5.05 -2.26 3.65
N ASN A 89 5.45 -1.91 4.86
CA ASN A 89 4.85 -0.81 5.62
C ASN A 89 5.29 0.56 5.10
N GLY A 90 6.37 0.62 4.31
CA GLY A 90 6.82 1.81 3.62
C GLY A 90 5.83 2.31 2.56
N GLY A 91 6.02 3.54 2.10
CA GLY A 91 5.03 4.21 1.25
C GLY A 91 5.43 5.59 0.80
N GLY A 92 4.46 6.28 0.21
CA GLY A 92 4.53 7.71 -0.10
C GLY A 92 4.52 8.03 -1.58
N ILE A 93 4.58 7.02 -2.47
CA ILE A 93 4.44 7.18 -3.92
C ILE A 93 3.47 6.13 -4.44
N PRO A 94 2.87 6.31 -5.63
CA PRO A 94 2.02 5.30 -6.22
C PRO A 94 2.73 3.97 -6.46
N GLU A 95 2.00 2.85 -6.33
CA GLU A 95 2.56 1.50 -6.53
C GLU A 95 3.11 1.32 -7.94
N CYS A 96 2.58 2.05 -8.92
CA CYS A 96 3.08 2.02 -10.30
C CYS A 96 4.50 2.57 -10.40
N ARG A 97 4.80 3.70 -9.74
CA ARG A 97 6.15 4.27 -9.69
C ARG A 97 7.07 3.37 -8.88
N ARG A 98 6.60 2.84 -7.75
CA ARG A 98 7.39 1.93 -6.93
C ARG A 98 7.75 0.65 -7.67
N ALA A 99 6.84 0.08 -8.47
CA ALA A 99 7.11 -1.09 -9.29
C ALA A 99 8.16 -0.81 -10.38
N ILE A 100 8.15 0.38 -10.99
CA ILE A 100 9.17 0.81 -11.96
C ILE A 100 10.54 0.89 -11.28
N GLU A 101 10.64 1.60 -10.15
CA GLU A 101 11.89 1.71 -9.37
C GLU A 101 12.45 0.32 -8.99
N LEU A 102 11.60 -0.56 -8.46
CA LEU A 102 12.00 -1.91 -8.10
C LEU A 102 12.45 -2.71 -9.32
N SER A 103 11.79 -2.54 -10.47
CA SER A 103 12.17 -3.22 -11.70
C SER A 103 13.56 -2.81 -12.18
N GLU A 104 13.86 -1.51 -12.14
CA GLU A 104 15.16 -0.95 -12.52
C GLU A 104 16.27 -1.44 -11.59
N ILE A 105 16.04 -1.37 -10.27
CA ILE A 105 17.03 -1.76 -9.26
C ILE A 105 17.32 -3.27 -9.28
N LEU A 106 16.29 -4.11 -9.48
CA LEU A 106 16.40 -5.57 -9.35
C LEU A 106 16.62 -6.27 -10.70
N GLY A 107 16.50 -5.55 -11.81
CA GLY A 107 16.71 -6.08 -13.16
C GLY A 107 15.69 -7.15 -13.55
N VAL A 108 14.46 -7.07 -13.04
CA VAL A 108 13.33 -7.96 -13.36
C VAL A 108 12.05 -7.14 -13.53
N LYS A 109 11.11 -7.60 -14.35
CA LYS A 109 9.83 -6.90 -14.54
C LYS A 109 8.91 -7.09 -13.35
N ILE A 110 8.69 -6.04 -12.56
CA ILE A 110 7.71 -5.99 -11.47
C ILE A 110 6.46 -5.26 -11.94
N LEU A 111 5.30 -5.87 -11.75
CA LEU A 111 4.02 -5.23 -12.04
C LEU A 111 3.52 -4.42 -10.84
N PRO A 112 2.75 -3.32 -11.06
CA PRO A 112 2.13 -2.57 -9.96
C PRO A 112 1.26 -3.44 -9.05
N SER A 113 0.59 -4.46 -9.60
CA SER A 113 -0.22 -5.42 -8.84
C SER A 113 0.60 -6.36 -7.92
N GLN A 114 1.93 -6.38 -8.07
CA GLN A 114 2.84 -7.12 -7.21
C GLN A 114 3.41 -6.24 -6.10
N VAL A 115 3.01 -4.98 -5.97
CA VAL A 115 3.51 -4.07 -4.93
C VAL A 115 2.34 -3.69 -4.03
N LEU A 116 2.46 -4.01 -2.74
CA LEU A 116 1.56 -3.59 -1.68
C LEU A 116 2.35 -2.75 -0.68
N GLN A 117 1.96 -1.49 -0.54
CA GLN A 117 2.54 -0.52 0.37
C GLN A 117 1.59 -0.30 1.55
N GLY A 118 2.06 0.32 2.63
CA GLY A 118 1.25 0.52 3.84
C GLY A 118 -0.09 1.22 3.56
N HIS A 119 -0.10 2.13 2.58
CA HIS A 119 -1.30 2.87 2.17
C HIS A 119 -2.22 2.13 1.19
N SER A 120 -1.80 1.01 0.58
CA SER A 120 -2.61 0.27 -0.40
C SER A 120 -4.02 -0.12 0.12
N PRO A 121 -4.21 -0.51 1.39
CA PRO A 121 -5.54 -0.79 1.94
C PRO A 121 -6.49 0.42 1.96
N PHE A 122 -6.01 1.66 1.86
CA PHE A 122 -6.87 2.85 1.82
C PHE A 122 -7.82 2.89 0.63
N LYS A 123 -7.54 2.12 -0.45
CA LYS A 123 -8.50 1.86 -1.55
C LYS A 123 -9.86 1.39 -1.05
N ASN A 124 -9.90 0.64 0.07
CA ASN A 124 -11.14 0.13 0.65
C ASN A 124 -12.02 1.23 1.26
N LEU A 125 -11.46 2.41 1.54
CA LEU A 125 -12.16 3.56 2.12
C LEU A 125 -12.72 4.52 1.06
N LEU A 126 -12.44 4.26 -0.23
CA LEU A 126 -12.90 5.10 -1.35
C LEU A 126 -14.42 5.30 -1.31
N LYS A 127 -15.20 4.23 -1.17
CA LYS A 127 -16.68 4.31 -1.15
C LYS A 127 -17.21 5.28 -0.09
N ARG A 128 -16.48 5.48 1.01
CA ARG A 128 -16.88 6.34 2.12
C ARG A 128 -16.50 7.81 1.89
N TYR A 129 -15.39 8.07 1.21
CA TYR A 129 -14.80 9.41 1.13
C TYR A 129 -14.53 9.92 -0.28
N GLU A 130 -14.98 9.22 -1.34
CA GLU A 130 -14.69 9.55 -2.73
C GLU A 130 -14.87 11.04 -3.05
N ASN A 131 -15.99 11.63 -2.65
CA ASN A 131 -16.33 13.03 -2.92
C ASN A 131 -16.21 13.95 -1.69
N GLN A 132 -15.59 13.46 -0.62
CA GLN A 132 -15.41 14.23 0.62
C GLN A 132 -14.02 14.85 0.65
N LEU A 133 -13.89 16.05 1.21
CA LEU A 133 -12.58 16.65 1.44
C LEU A 133 -11.77 15.80 2.44
N ILE A 134 -10.61 15.32 2.00
CA ILE A 134 -9.67 14.58 2.84
C ILE A 134 -8.28 15.23 2.79
N ILE A 135 -7.53 15.07 3.87
CA ILE A 135 -6.11 15.43 3.92
C ILE A 135 -5.27 14.16 3.82
N ALA A 136 -4.22 14.20 3.00
CA ALA A 136 -3.18 13.19 2.95
C ALA A 136 -1.84 13.78 3.39
N THR A 137 -1.14 13.13 4.32
CA THR A 137 0.17 13.57 4.83
C THR A 137 1.21 12.46 4.79
N GLY A 138 2.48 12.85 4.83
CA GLY A 138 3.65 11.96 4.72
C GLY A 138 4.64 12.41 3.64
N LYS A 139 5.80 11.74 3.58
CA LYS A 139 6.83 11.92 2.54
C LYS A 139 6.34 11.48 1.16
N GLY A 140 6.95 12.05 0.12
CA GLY A 140 6.64 11.73 -1.27
C GLY A 140 5.47 12.54 -1.79
N GLU A 141 4.48 11.86 -2.39
CA GLU A 141 3.28 12.46 -2.98
C GLU A 141 1.98 11.83 -2.41
N PRO A 142 1.69 11.94 -1.10
CA PRO A 142 0.48 11.37 -0.48
C PRO A 142 -0.83 11.73 -1.19
N ALA A 143 -0.97 12.99 -1.60
CA ALA A 143 -2.18 13.47 -2.28
C ALA A 143 -2.37 12.82 -3.66
N LEU A 144 -1.27 12.56 -4.39
CA LEU A 144 -1.30 11.86 -5.66
C LEU A 144 -1.71 10.39 -5.46
N VAL A 145 -1.11 9.71 -4.48
CA VAL A 145 -1.47 8.32 -4.13
C VAL A 145 -2.97 8.18 -3.91
N MET A 146 -3.54 9.03 -3.04
CA MET A 146 -4.97 8.99 -2.75
C MET A 146 -5.82 9.38 -3.98
N SER A 147 -5.35 10.33 -4.81
CA SER A 147 -6.05 10.68 -6.06
C SER A 147 -6.09 9.52 -7.06
N GLU A 148 -5.00 8.76 -7.21
CA GLU A 148 -4.94 7.56 -8.06
C GLU A 148 -5.83 6.43 -7.55
N TYR A 149 -6.09 6.37 -6.24
CA TYR A 149 -7.08 5.45 -5.67
C TYR A 149 -8.52 5.87 -5.96
N GLY A 150 -8.74 7.07 -6.50
CA GLY A 150 -10.04 7.57 -6.96
C GLY A 150 -10.66 8.65 -6.09
N PHE A 151 -10.04 9.05 -4.99
CA PHE A 151 -10.55 10.13 -4.13
C PHE A 151 -10.47 11.46 -4.91
N LYS A 152 -11.56 12.24 -4.90
CA LYS A 152 -11.74 13.41 -5.78
C LYS A 152 -11.30 14.72 -5.14
N LYS A 153 -11.49 14.86 -3.83
CA LYS A 153 -11.15 16.07 -3.05
C LYS A 153 -10.03 15.78 -2.07
N VAL A 154 -8.81 15.65 -2.60
CA VAL A 154 -7.62 15.38 -1.81
C VAL A 154 -6.71 16.60 -1.82
N LEU A 155 -6.25 16.99 -0.63
CA LEU A 155 -5.16 17.95 -0.47
C LEU A 155 -4.02 17.30 0.29
N SER A 156 -2.78 17.70 -0.02
CA SER A 156 -1.68 17.44 0.89
C SER A 156 -1.84 18.27 2.16
N LEU A 157 -1.29 17.83 3.30
CA LEU A 157 -1.32 18.65 4.52
C LEU A 157 -0.64 20.01 4.32
N GLU A 158 0.46 20.03 3.58
CA GLU A 158 1.17 21.26 3.22
C GLU A 158 0.32 22.22 2.39
N GLU A 159 -0.36 21.71 1.37
CA GLU A 159 -1.30 22.49 0.56
C GLU A 159 -2.46 23.00 1.42
N TYR A 160 -3.04 22.17 2.28
CA TYR A 160 -4.10 22.56 3.19
C TYR A 160 -3.66 23.67 4.15
N ALA A 161 -2.47 23.54 4.76
CA ALA A 161 -1.91 24.54 5.66
C ALA A 161 -1.68 25.89 4.96
N SER A 162 -1.37 25.90 3.66
CA SER A 162 -1.11 27.14 2.92
C SER A 162 -2.32 28.08 2.79
N PHE A 163 -3.54 27.58 3.05
CA PHE A 163 -4.76 28.38 3.05
C PHE A 163 -4.97 29.17 4.36
N PHE A 164 -4.18 28.92 5.40
CA PHE A 164 -4.32 29.54 6.71
C PHE A 164 -3.06 30.33 7.07
N GLU A 165 -3.20 31.64 7.21
CA GLU A 165 -2.11 32.48 7.67
C GLU A 165 -1.70 32.09 9.10
N ASN A 166 -0.38 32.03 9.33
CA ASN A 166 0.22 31.76 10.64
C ASN A 166 -0.15 30.42 11.31
N ILE A 167 -0.78 29.47 10.60
CA ILE A 167 -1.10 28.14 11.14
C ILE A 167 0.16 27.34 11.55
N ASP A 168 1.28 27.63 10.89
CA ASP A 168 2.61 27.17 11.27
C ASP A 168 3.47 28.37 11.73
N PRO A 169 3.55 28.64 13.04
CA PRO A 169 4.19 29.85 13.57
C PRO A 169 5.71 29.87 13.34
N VAL A 170 6.31 28.71 13.03
CA VAL A 170 7.75 28.58 12.77
C VAL A 170 8.08 28.37 11.28
N SER A 171 7.08 28.51 10.39
CA SER A 171 7.24 28.35 8.94
C SER A 171 8.35 29.24 8.35
N GLN A 172 8.54 30.44 8.88
CA GLN A 172 9.60 31.36 8.45
C GLN A 172 11.02 30.82 8.63
N TYR A 173 11.23 29.86 9.53
CA TYR A 173 12.53 29.22 9.76
C TYR A 173 12.74 27.98 8.88
N LYS A 174 11.72 27.56 8.12
CA LYS A 174 11.73 26.34 7.30
C LYS A 174 12.11 26.65 5.85
N ARG A 175 13.38 27.00 5.66
CA ARG A 175 13.97 27.38 4.35
C ARG A 175 13.80 26.32 3.26
N TRP A 176 13.63 25.04 3.64
CA TRP A 176 13.49 23.91 2.72
C TRP A 176 12.09 23.77 2.09
N THR A 177 11.06 24.38 2.71
CA THR A 177 9.68 24.43 2.19
C THR A 177 9.40 25.72 1.41
N THR A 178 10.00 26.85 1.78
CA THR A 178 9.66 28.18 1.23
C THR A 178 9.96 28.36 -0.26
N ASP A 179 11.03 27.76 -0.79
CA ASP A 179 11.42 27.89 -2.20
C ASP A 179 10.55 27.06 -3.17
N GLN A 180 9.95 25.97 -2.68
CA GLN A 180 9.08 25.07 -3.47
C GLN A 180 7.61 25.54 -3.42
N VAL A 181 7.12 25.88 -2.23
CA VAL A 181 5.72 26.26 -2.00
C VAL A 181 5.37 27.62 -2.59
N SER A 182 6.28 28.61 -2.47
CA SER A 182 5.98 29.95 -2.98
C SER A 182 5.94 30.01 -4.52
N ASN A 183 6.66 29.12 -5.21
CA ASN A 183 6.67 29.05 -6.67
C ASN A 183 5.55 28.14 -7.23
N MET A 184 5.16 27.08 -6.51
CA MET A 184 4.11 26.15 -6.96
C MET A 184 2.70 26.66 -6.61
N THR A 185 2.49 27.19 -5.40
CA THR A 185 1.18 27.71 -4.96
C THR A 185 0.79 28.97 -5.72
N ARG A 186 1.76 29.88 -5.99
CA ARG A 186 1.53 31.03 -6.90
C ARG A 186 1.18 30.57 -8.32
N ARG A 187 1.75 29.47 -8.83
CA ARG A 187 1.43 28.95 -10.17
C ARG A 187 0.07 28.26 -10.24
N ILE A 188 -0.34 27.54 -9.20
CA ILE A 188 -1.64 26.83 -9.17
C ILE A 188 -2.81 27.82 -9.01
N VAL A 189 -2.67 28.83 -8.15
CA VAL A 189 -3.66 29.91 -8.02
C VAL A 189 -3.71 30.79 -9.28
N SER A 190 -2.59 30.93 -10.00
CA SER A 190 -2.46 31.70 -11.26
C SER A 190 -3.03 31.00 -12.50
N LEU A 191 -3.20 29.67 -12.48
CA LEU A 191 -3.59 28.88 -13.66
C LEU A 191 -5.04 28.39 -13.55
N ASN A 192 -6.01 29.32 -13.49
CA ASN A 192 -7.44 29.12 -13.86
C ASN A 192 -8.07 27.72 -13.63
N MET A 193 -7.71 27.03 -12.56
CA MET A 193 -8.33 25.78 -12.16
C MET A 193 -9.42 26.17 -11.17
N THR A 194 -10.68 25.92 -11.52
CA THR A 194 -11.79 25.98 -10.57
C THR A 194 -11.38 25.27 -9.28
N PRO A 195 -11.53 25.90 -8.09
CA PRO A 195 -11.15 25.27 -6.82
C PRO A 195 -11.82 23.90 -6.71
N ARG A 196 -11.03 22.83 -6.54
CA ARG A 196 -11.57 21.46 -6.36
C ARG A 196 -12.50 21.36 -5.15
N CYS A 197 -12.31 22.26 -4.18
CA CYS A 197 -13.07 22.42 -2.96
C CYS A 197 -12.89 23.85 -2.42
N ASN A 198 -13.85 24.34 -1.64
CA ASN A 198 -13.72 25.62 -0.96
C ASN A 198 -13.18 25.39 0.46
N VAL A 199 -11.85 25.31 0.58
CA VAL A 199 -11.10 24.88 1.78
C VAL A 199 -11.47 25.67 3.04
N LEU A 200 -11.77 26.96 2.90
CA LEU A 200 -12.14 27.83 4.02
C LEU A 200 -13.58 27.65 4.51
N SER A 201 -14.37 26.82 3.84
CA SER A 201 -15.80 26.60 4.16
C SER A 201 -16.21 25.12 4.22
N GLU A 202 -15.39 24.22 3.67
CA GLU A 202 -15.64 22.79 3.66
C GLU A 202 -14.80 22.11 4.76
N SER A 203 -15.46 21.41 5.69
CA SER A 203 -14.78 20.65 6.74
C SER A 203 -14.12 19.38 6.18
N VAL A 204 -12.88 19.12 6.57
CA VAL A 204 -12.16 17.86 6.32
C VAL A 204 -12.89 16.69 6.99
N LYS A 205 -13.18 15.64 6.22
CA LYS A 205 -13.95 14.46 6.69
C LYS A 205 -13.11 13.27 7.12
N ALA A 206 -11.85 13.24 6.72
CA ALA A 206 -10.89 12.24 7.18
C ALA A 206 -9.46 12.71 6.89
N VAL A 207 -8.53 12.23 7.69
CA VAL A 207 -7.10 12.46 7.49
C VAL A 207 -6.38 11.13 7.33
N PHE A 208 -5.45 11.05 6.38
CA PHE A 208 -4.68 9.87 6.05
C PHE A 208 -3.19 10.16 6.17
N VAL A 209 -2.52 9.49 7.11
CA VAL A 209 -1.06 9.45 7.21
C VAL A 209 -0.59 8.31 6.31
N VAL A 210 -0.22 8.68 5.08
CA VAL A 210 0.09 7.75 3.98
C VAL A 210 1.50 7.18 4.09
N SER A 211 2.42 7.96 4.66
CA SER A 211 3.84 7.61 4.79
C SER A 211 4.47 8.44 5.92
N ASP A 212 5.74 8.20 6.23
CA ASP A 212 6.44 8.90 7.32
C ASP A 212 6.39 10.43 7.11
N PRO A 213 5.95 11.22 8.11
CA PRO A 213 5.90 12.67 8.01
C PRO A 213 7.30 13.28 8.01
N VAL A 214 7.43 14.40 7.30
CA VAL A 214 8.71 15.10 7.09
C VAL A 214 8.87 16.26 8.06
N ASP A 215 7.80 17.03 8.28
CA ASP A 215 7.77 18.17 9.21
C ASP A 215 6.86 17.87 10.40
N TRP A 216 7.39 17.17 11.40
CA TRP A 216 6.57 16.77 12.54
C TRP A 216 5.98 17.97 13.28
N GLY A 217 6.70 19.11 13.35
CA GLY A 217 6.21 20.30 14.03
C GLY A 217 4.96 20.88 13.37
N ARG A 218 5.03 21.13 12.05
CA ARG A 218 3.85 21.60 11.28
C ARG A 218 2.74 20.56 11.29
N ASP A 219 3.09 19.30 10.97
CA ASP A 219 2.10 18.26 10.77
C ASP A 219 1.34 17.99 12.07
N ILE A 220 2.01 17.94 13.24
CA ILE A 220 1.34 17.81 14.53
C ILE A 220 0.43 19.00 14.82
N GLN A 221 0.92 20.24 14.62
CA GLN A 221 0.13 21.45 14.86
C GLN A 221 -1.15 21.46 14.02
N VAL A 222 -1.01 21.32 12.70
CA VAL A 222 -2.13 21.37 11.77
C VAL A 222 -3.10 20.20 11.99
N LEU A 223 -2.59 18.99 12.29
CA LEU A 223 -3.46 17.85 12.62
C LEU A 223 -4.24 18.11 13.90
N CYS A 224 -3.62 18.68 14.93
CA CYS A 224 -4.35 19.05 16.15
C CYS A 224 -5.47 20.05 15.85
N ASP A 225 -5.18 21.08 15.04
CA ASP A 225 -6.18 22.09 14.68
C ASP A 225 -7.34 21.48 13.90
N VAL A 226 -7.07 20.61 12.92
CA VAL A 226 -8.08 19.89 12.13
C VAL A 226 -8.92 18.96 13.02
N LEU A 227 -8.27 18.19 13.90
CA LEU A 227 -8.93 17.19 14.73
C LEU A 227 -9.81 17.84 15.81
N ARG A 228 -9.35 18.92 16.45
CA ARG A 228 -10.10 19.63 17.50
C ARG A 228 -11.24 20.49 16.96
N SER A 229 -11.10 21.03 15.76
CA SER A 229 -12.14 21.87 15.13
C SER A 229 -13.23 21.09 14.40
N GLY A 230 -13.12 19.76 14.34
CA GLY A 230 -14.01 18.92 13.52
C GLY A 230 -13.82 19.11 12.02
N GLY A 231 -12.60 19.44 11.59
CA GLY A 231 -12.19 19.46 10.19
C GLY A 231 -11.99 20.84 9.58
N LEU A 232 -12.17 21.94 10.33
CA LEU A 232 -11.95 23.30 9.82
C LEU A 232 -11.29 24.19 10.89
N PRO A 233 -9.95 24.34 10.88
CA PRO A 233 -9.20 25.14 11.85
C PRO A 233 -9.82 26.51 12.11
N GLY A 234 -9.88 26.90 13.38
CA GLY A 234 -10.51 28.16 13.82
C GLY A 234 -12.00 28.08 14.13
N GLN A 235 -12.65 26.92 13.92
CA GLN A 235 -14.00 26.65 14.44
C GLN A 235 -13.95 25.83 15.73
N ASP A 236 -14.89 26.10 16.65
CA ASP A 236 -15.04 25.34 17.89
C ASP A 236 -16.07 24.21 17.75
N ASN A 237 -15.82 23.10 18.45
CA ASN A 237 -16.79 22.04 18.76
C ASN A 237 -17.38 21.21 17.59
N GLY A 238 -16.62 21.01 16.51
CA GLY A 238 -16.99 20.03 15.48
C GLY A 238 -16.70 18.57 15.89
N HIS A 239 -17.31 17.61 15.19
CA HIS A 239 -17.01 16.19 15.40
C HIS A 239 -15.64 15.85 14.83
N GLN A 240 -14.74 15.32 15.66
CA GLN A 240 -13.38 14.95 15.26
C GLN A 240 -13.41 14.02 14.03
N PRO A 241 -12.77 14.40 12.90
CA PRO A 241 -12.67 13.53 11.75
C PRO A 241 -11.78 12.32 12.07
N PRO A 242 -12.07 11.14 11.52
CA PRO A 242 -11.23 9.97 11.67
C PRO A 242 -9.84 10.18 11.05
N LEU A 243 -8.83 9.67 11.75
CA LEU A 243 -7.43 9.68 11.35
C LEU A 243 -6.98 8.23 11.08
N TYR A 244 -6.42 7.98 9.90
CA TYR A 244 -5.94 6.66 9.48
C TYR A 244 -4.42 6.69 9.29
N PHE A 245 -3.73 5.68 9.82
CA PHE A 245 -2.30 5.48 9.63
C PHE A 245 -2.07 4.27 8.71
N ALA A 246 -1.15 4.43 7.76
CA ALA A 246 -0.76 3.38 6.82
C ALA A 246 0.11 2.29 7.48
N ALA A 247 0.78 2.61 8.59
CA ALA A 247 1.59 1.68 9.37
C ALA A 247 1.67 2.14 10.84
N ASP A 248 2.10 1.25 11.73
CA ASP A 248 2.27 1.56 13.17
C ASP A 248 3.65 1.16 13.72
N ASP A 249 4.65 1.02 12.84
CA ASP A 249 6.00 0.66 13.27
C ASP A 249 6.62 1.80 14.06
N LEU A 250 7.03 1.54 15.30
CA LEU A 250 7.77 2.50 16.12
C LEU A 250 9.10 2.85 15.47
N GLU A 251 9.80 1.84 14.95
CA GLU A 251 11.13 1.97 14.38
C GLU A 251 11.29 1.08 13.14
N TYR A 252 12.18 1.48 12.23
CA TYR A 252 12.53 0.72 11.04
C TYR A 252 14.02 0.82 10.70
N GLN A 253 14.53 -0.16 9.95
CA GLN A 253 15.93 -0.18 9.52
C GLN A 253 16.11 0.61 8.21
N ALA A 254 16.69 1.81 8.33
CA ALA A 254 17.07 2.63 7.18
C ALA A 254 18.52 2.35 6.73
N ALA A 255 19.11 3.29 5.97
CA ALA A 255 20.52 3.22 5.57
C ALA A 255 21.50 3.44 6.74
N PHE A 256 21.10 4.17 7.78
CA PHE A 256 21.92 4.39 8.97
C PHE A 256 22.03 3.10 9.82
N PRO A 257 23.16 2.84 10.51
CA PRO A 257 23.34 1.58 11.25
C PRO A 257 22.31 1.31 12.35
N SER A 258 21.84 2.35 13.04
CA SER A 258 20.80 2.24 14.08
C SER A 258 19.41 2.46 13.50
N GLN A 259 18.41 1.75 14.04
CA GLN A 259 16.99 1.88 13.69
C GLN A 259 16.51 3.34 13.81
N ARG A 260 15.66 3.78 12.89
CA ARG A 260 15.10 5.14 12.83
C ARG A 260 13.64 5.12 13.24
N LEU A 261 13.16 6.23 13.80
CA LEU A 261 11.75 6.38 14.17
C LEU A 261 10.86 6.32 12.93
N GLY A 262 9.82 5.50 12.99
CA GLY A 262 8.81 5.34 11.95
C GLY A 262 7.51 6.07 12.26
N MET A 263 6.48 5.74 11.50
CA MET A 263 5.14 6.30 11.62
C MET A 263 4.49 6.07 12.99
N GLY A 264 4.77 4.96 13.66
CA GLY A 264 4.27 4.67 15.00
C GLY A 264 4.78 5.66 16.05
N ALA A 265 6.04 6.09 15.94
CA ALA A 265 6.59 7.13 16.80
C ALA A 265 5.90 8.49 16.58
N PHE A 266 5.60 8.82 15.31
CA PHE A 266 4.82 10.02 14.99
C PHE A 266 3.39 9.95 15.55
N ARG A 267 2.71 8.79 15.44
CA ARG A 267 1.39 8.59 16.04
C ARG A 267 1.42 8.85 17.54
N ILE A 268 2.40 8.28 18.25
CA ILE A 268 2.55 8.47 19.70
C ILE A 268 2.78 9.94 20.04
N ALA A 269 3.63 10.64 19.28
CA ALA A 269 3.89 12.06 19.48
C ALA A 269 2.62 12.91 19.28
N LEU A 270 1.89 12.67 18.18
CA LEU A 270 0.62 13.35 17.89
C LEU A 270 -0.42 13.09 18.98
N GLU A 271 -0.62 11.83 19.35
CA GLU A 271 -1.58 11.43 20.38
C GLU A 271 -1.25 12.06 21.74
N SER A 272 0.04 12.12 22.08
CA SER A 272 0.52 12.73 23.32
C SER A 272 0.29 14.25 23.37
N VAL A 273 0.41 14.94 22.24
CA VAL A 273 0.14 16.39 22.15
C VAL A 273 -1.36 16.66 22.07
N PHE A 274 -2.12 15.80 21.39
CA PHE A 274 -3.56 15.96 21.21
C PHE A 274 -4.33 15.81 22.53
N ASN A 275 -3.94 14.84 23.37
CA ASN A 275 -4.62 14.49 24.62
C ASN A 275 -4.19 15.32 25.85
N ARG A 276 -3.29 16.29 25.68
CA ARG A 276 -2.91 17.25 26.72
C ARG A 276 -3.67 18.55 26.56
#